data_AF-K2BR06-F1
#
_entry.id   AF-K2BR06-F1
#
_cell.length_a   1.000
_cell.length_b   1.000
_cell.length_c   1.000
_cell.angle_alpha   90.00
_cell.angle_beta   90.00
_cell.angle_gamma   90.00
#
_symmetry.space_group_name_H-M   'P 1'
#
loop_
_entity.id
_entity.type
_entity.pdbx_description
1 polymer ?
#
loop_
_entity_poly.entity_id
_entity_poly.type
_entity_poly.pdbx_seq_one_letter_code
_entity_poly.pdbx_strand_id
1 'polypeptide(L)'
;MRRHDLGVQKAKELLDSYLQSQALGEITYVRAHCFDSNPYCNTDGYLVTDETVPTGLQCIAKSPAWLPARYEKDYAFFLNAFCHNVNLLRYFFSRSANGIHYAQLDNQLARLVLLDYGHFTVSLEAGRSISRRRDEYYEIYFEKGMLRVDMPPNLLRNMPASVRVYEADKEHVLSEYICDWSWAFQRQAESFISDVITRQESIASATDALEDMRTIDDIWKLYLRLKKHKL
;
A
#
# COMPACT_ATOMS: atom_id res chain seq x y z
N MET A 1 5.69 2.64 7.66
CA MET A 1 4.78 3.64 8.27
C MET A 1 3.30 3.30 8.16
N ARG A 2 2.72 3.01 6.98
CA ARG A 2 1.25 2.94 6.81
C ARG A 2 0.53 1.97 7.76
N ARG A 3 1.10 0.81 8.06
CA ARG A 3 0.55 -0.16 9.04
C ARG A 3 0.46 0.37 10.48
N HIS A 4 1.19 1.44 10.81
CA HIS A 4 1.15 2.12 12.11
C HIS A 4 0.24 3.36 12.09
N ASP A 5 -0.41 3.68 10.98
CA ASP A 5 -1.42 4.74 10.96
C ASP A 5 -2.66 4.30 11.74
N LEU A 6 -3.21 5.17 12.61
CA LEU A 6 -4.38 4.83 13.44
C LEU A 6 -5.61 4.48 12.60
N GLY A 7 -5.86 5.23 11.54
CA GLY A 7 -7.00 4.99 10.66
C GLY A 7 -6.85 3.68 9.91
N VAL A 8 -5.64 3.36 9.44
CA VAL A 8 -5.34 2.06 8.83
C VAL A 8 -5.60 0.90 9.80
N GLN A 9 -5.14 1.02 11.05
CA GLN A 9 -5.37 -0.02 12.06
C GLN A 9 -6.87 -0.15 12.39
N LYS A 10 -7.58 0.98 12.49
CA LYS A 10 -9.04 0.99 12.65
C LYS A 10 -9.76 0.30 11.50
N ALA A 11 -9.33 0.55 10.27
CA ALA A 11 -9.87 -0.11 9.09
C ALA A 11 -9.60 -1.62 9.11
N LYS A 12 -8.41 -2.05 9.56
CA LYS A 12 -8.08 -3.48 9.73
C LYS A 12 -8.98 -4.14 10.77
N GLU A 13 -9.17 -3.52 11.93
CA GLU A 13 -10.08 -4.01 12.97
C GLU A 13 -11.51 -4.19 12.45
N LEU A 14 -12.03 -3.18 11.75
CA LEU A 14 -13.38 -3.24 11.16
C LEU A 14 -13.47 -4.32 10.08
N LEU A 15 -12.50 -4.39 9.18
CA LEU A 15 -12.44 -5.41 8.13
C LEU A 15 -12.45 -6.81 8.73
N ASP A 16 -11.62 -7.09 9.73
CA ASP A 16 -11.56 -8.39 10.41
C ASP A 16 -12.89 -8.75 11.05
N SER A 17 -13.53 -7.77 11.72
CA SER A 17 -14.86 -7.94 12.31
C SER A 17 -15.92 -8.30 11.25
N TYR A 18 -15.91 -7.62 10.09
CA TYR A 18 -16.87 -7.90 9.01
C TYR A 18 -16.60 -9.23 8.30
N LEU A 19 -15.34 -9.61 8.11
CA LEU A 19 -14.97 -10.92 7.57
C LEU A 19 -15.37 -12.06 8.51
N GLN A 20 -15.24 -11.86 9.82
CA GLN A 20 -15.63 -12.85 10.82
C GLN A 20 -17.16 -12.96 10.98
N SER A 21 -17.86 -11.83 11.04
CA SER A 21 -19.31 -11.78 11.28
C SER A 21 -20.15 -12.01 10.03
N GLN A 22 -19.56 -11.82 8.84
CA GLN A 22 -20.27 -11.87 7.56
C GLN A 22 -21.43 -10.85 7.46
N ALA A 23 -21.41 -9.79 8.27
CA ALA A 23 -22.51 -8.82 8.32
C ALA A 23 -22.67 -8.04 7.00
N LEU A 24 -21.57 -7.80 6.26
CA LEU A 24 -21.61 -7.18 4.93
C LEU A 24 -21.67 -8.21 3.78
N GLY A 25 -21.69 -9.51 4.09
CA GLY A 25 -21.54 -10.59 3.12
C GLY A 25 -20.11 -10.75 2.63
N GLU A 26 -19.96 -11.41 1.48
CA GLU A 26 -18.65 -11.69 0.89
C GLU A 26 -18.03 -10.45 0.24
N ILE A 27 -16.70 -10.40 0.16
CA ILE A 27 -16.01 -9.39 -0.64
C ILE A 27 -16.27 -9.67 -2.12
N THR A 28 -16.73 -8.66 -2.85
CA THR A 28 -16.97 -8.75 -4.29
C THR A 28 -15.80 -8.17 -5.09
N TYR A 29 -15.19 -7.09 -4.60
CA TYR A 29 -14.15 -6.37 -5.30
C TYR A 29 -13.35 -5.47 -4.37
N VAL A 30 -12.11 -5.18 -4.72
CA VAL A 30 -11.28 -4.21 -3.99
C VAL A 30 -10.59 -3.27 -4.96
N ARG A 31 -10.59 -1.98 -4.65
CA ARG A 31 -9.80 -0.96 -5.35
C ARG A 31 -8.72 -0.42 -4.42
N ALA A 32 -7.48 -0.47 -4.86
CA ALA A 32 -6.36 0.29 -4.31
C ALA A 32 -5.99 1.38 -5.32
N HIS A 33 -6.38 2.62 -5.02
CA HIS A 33 -6.17 3.77 -5.88
C HIS A 33 -5.05 4.65 -5.33
N CYS A 34 -4.07 4.98 -6.16
CA CYS A 34 -2.94 5.83 -5.78
C CYS A 34 -2.42 6.62 -6.98
N PHE A 35 -2.78 7.90 -7.04
CA PHE A 35 -2.20 8.86 -7.96
C PHE A 35 -1.31 9.81 -7.17
N ASP A 36 -0.04 9.44 -7.11
CA ASP A 36 0.91 10.07 -6.19
C ASP A 36 1.10 11.55 -6.52
N SER A 37 1.13 12.35 -5.47
CA SER A 37 1.37 13.79 -5.47
C SER A 37 2.38 14.15 -4.39
N ASN A 38 2.82 15.41 -4.30
CA ASN A 38 3.87 15.82 -3.37
C ASN A 38 3.57 15.39 -1.91
N PRO A 39 4.30 14.41 -1.33
CA PRO A 39 3.98 13.88 -0.01
C PRO A 39 4.58 14.70 1.14
N TYR A 40 5.38 15.73 0.86
CA TYR A 40 6.29 16.36 1.82
C TYR A 40 5.67 17.44 2.71
N CYS A 41 4.47 17.94 2.42
CA CYS A 41 3.69 18.82 3.31
C CYS A 41 4.48 19.96 4.01
N ASN A 42 5.50 20.52 3.34
CA ASN A 42 6.41 21.53 3.89
C ASN A 42 7.06 21.15 5.25
N THR A 43 7.49 19.90 5.41
CA THR A 43 8.27 19.48 6.59
C THR A 43 9.58 20.25 6.75
N ASP A 44 10.09 20.34 7.99
CA ASP A 44 11.27 21.12 8.42
C ASP A 44 12.64 20.67 7.83
N GLY A 45 12.62 19.83 6.78
CA GLY A 45 13.81 19.34 6.09
C GLY A 45 14.45 18.12 6.74
N TYR A 46 15.66 17.79 6.29
CA TYR A 46 16.43 16.65 6.80
C TYR A 46 17.39 17.12 7.89
N LEU A 47 17.48 16.36 8.99
CA LEU A 47 18.63 16.42 9.88
C LEU A 47 19.80 15.74 9.16
N VAL A 48 20.88 16.47 8.94
CA VAL A 48 22.07 15.99 8.23
C VAL A 48 23.28 16.01 9.15
N THR A 49 24.23 15.13 8.87
CA THR A 49 25.54 15.05 9.54
C THR A 49 26.64 15.53 8.59
N ASP A 50 27.75 16.02 9.14
CA ASP A 50 28.98 16.33 8.41
C ASP A 50 29.89 15.10 8.22
N GLU A 51 29.49 13.95 8.76
CA GLU A 51 30.18 12.68 8.54
C GLU A 51 30.32 12.36 7.04
N THR A 52 31.53 12.03 6.63
CA THR A 52 31.82 11.67 5.25
C THR A 52 31.31 10.25 4.97
N VAL A 53 30.60 10.08 3.84
CA VAL A 53 30.17 8.75 3.39
C VAL A 53 31.41 7.85 3.20
N PRO A 54 31.47 6.66 3.84
CA PRO A 54 32.61 5.76 3.71
C PRO A 54 32.94 5.45 2.25
N THR A 55 34.23 5.45 1.91
CA THR A 55 34.70 5.02 0.59
C THR A 55 34.68 3.49 0.50
N GLY A 56 34.52 2.95 -0.72
CA GLY A 56 34.55 1.50 -0.95
C GLY A 56 33.25 0.75 -0.61
N LEU A 57 32.13 1.45 -0.36
CA LEU A 57 30.83 0.81 -0.21
C LEU A 57 30.47 0.03 -1.49
N GLN A 58 30.19 -1.26 -1.34
CA GLN A 58 29.71 -2.08 -2.44
C GLN A 58 28.29 -1.67 -2.81
N CYS A 59 28.13 -1.00 -3.95
CA CYS A 59 26.81 -0.75 -4.53
C CYS A 59 26.22 -2.07 -5.02
N ILE A 60 25.14 -2.52 -4.38
CA ILE A 60 24.36 -3.66 -4.82
C ILE A 60 23.57 -3.25 -6.08
N ALA A 61 23.27 -4.22 -6.95
CA ALA A 61 22.42 -3.99 -8.11
C ALA A 61 21.07 -3.37 -7.69
N LYS A 62 20.65 -2.30 -8.39
CA LYS A 62 19.42 -1.54 -8.09
C LYS A 62 18.16 -2.22 -8.65
N SER A 63 18.32 -3.31 -9.37
CA SER A 63 17.27 -4.04 -10.09
C SER A 63 17.55 -5.55 -10.07
N PRO A 64 16.51 -6.39 -10.20
CA PRO A 64 16.69 -7.83 -10.36
C PRO A 64 17.40 -8.18 -11.67
N ALA A 65 18.26 -9.21 -11.64
CA ALA A 65 19.05 -9.62 -12.81
C ALA A 65 18.20 -10.06 -14.04
N TRP A 66 16.95 -10.50 -13.81
CA TRP A 66 16.03 -10.90 -14.88
C TRP A 66 15.39 -9.69 -15.60
N LEU A 67 15.47 -8.49 -15.02
CA LEU A 67 14.85 -7.27 -15.55
C LEU A 67 15.73 -6.67 -16.66
N PRO A 68 15.22 -6.45 -17.89
CA PRO A 68 16.00 -5.78 -18.93
C PRO A 68 16.38 -4.35 -18.52
N ALA A 69 17.63 -3.95 -18.78
CA ALA A 69 18.21 -2.67 -18.37
C ALA A 69 17.34 -1.44 -18.67
N ARG A 70 16.60 -1.46 -19.79
CA ARG A 70 15.69 -0.37 -20.19
C ARG A 70 14.55 -0.10 -19.19
N TYR A 71 14.20 -1.07 -18.34
CA TYR A 71 13.11 -0.96 -17.36
C TYR A 71 13.59 -0.66 -15.93
N GLU A 72 14.90 -0.57 -15.67
CA GLU A 72 15.44 -0.43 -14.30
C GLU A 72 14.89 0.79 -13.56
N LYS A 73 14.84 1.95 -14.23
CA LYS A 73 14.32 3.19 -13.65
C LYS A 73 12.83 3.08 -13.34
N ASP A 74 12.07 2.45 -14.22
CA ASP A 74 10.62 2.32 -14.07
C ASP A 74 10.27 1.32 -12.97
N TYR A 75 11.06 0.25 -12.84
CA TYR A 75 10.99 -0.71 -11.75
C TYR A 75 11.31 -0.06 -10.42
N ALA A 76 12.45 0.64 -10.32
CA ALA A 76 12.85 1.32 -9.09
C ALA A 76 11.80 2.35 -8.66
N PHE A 77 11.21 3.11 -9.60
CA PHE A 77 10.13 4.03 -9.30
C PHE A 77 8.86 3.30 -8.83
N PHE A 78 8.44 2.24 -9.52
CA PHE A 78 7.27 1.46 -9.13
C PHE A 78 7.43 0.87 -7.73
N LEU A 79 8.60 0.27 -7.47
CA LEU A 79 8.95 -0.29 -6.17
C LEU A 79 8.92 0.80 -5.09
N ASN A 80 9.52 1.97 -5.33
CA ASN A 80 9.54 3.05 -4.35
C ASN A 80 8.13 3.62 -4.06
N ALA A 81 7.32 3.84 -5.09
CA ALA A 81 6.03 4.54 -4.93
C ALA A 81 4.89 3.59 -4.52
N PHE A 82 4.80 2.42 -5.13
CA PHE A 82 3.61 1.56 -5.07
C PHE A 82 3.81 0.28 -4.26
N CYS A 83 5.02 0.01 -3.72
CA CYS A 83 5.19 -1.08 -2.75
C CYS A 83 4.30 -0.89 -1.52
N HIS A 84 4.03 0.36 -1.15
CA HIS A 84 3.16 0.67 -0.03
C HIS A 84 1.73 0.19 -0.24
N ASN A 85 1.23 0.17 -1.48
CA ASN A 85 -0.11 -0.33 -1.80
C ASN A 85 -0.16 -1.86 -1.74
N VAL A 86 0.86 -2.53 -2.27
CA VAL A 86 1.02 -3.99 -2.16
C VAL A 86 1.12 -4.41 -0.69
N ASN A 87 1.96 -3.72 0.08
CA ASN A 87 2.14 -3.95 1.52
C ASN A 87 0.82 -3.78 2.29
N LEU A 88 0.03 -2.75 1.95
CA LEU A 88 -1.22 -2.48 2.67
C LEU A 88 -2.34 -3.44 2.30
N LEU A 89 -2.42 -3.87 1.04
CA LEU A 89 -3.32 -4.95 0.64
C LEU A 89 -2.99 -6.26 1.38
N ARG A 90 -1.70 -6.61 1.49
CA ARG A 90 -1.26 -7.75 2.31
C ARG A 90 -1.59 -7.58 3.78
N TYR A 91 -1.45 -6.37 4.31
CA TYR A 91 -1.83 -6.07 5.69
C TYR A 91 -3.33 -6.27 5.90
N PHE A 92 -4.18 -5.70 5.05
CA PHE A 92 -5.64 -5.80 5.16
C PHE A 92 -6.15 -7.24 5.10
N PHE A 93 -5.64 -8.04 4.16
CA PHE A 93 -6.14 -9.40 3.97
C PHE A 93 -5.31 -10.47 4.68
N SER A 94 -4.26 -10.07 5.41
CA SER A 94 -3.33 -10.96 6.12
C SER A 94 -2.74 -12.06 5.22
N ARG A 95 -2.64 -11.81 3.91
CA ARG A 95 -2.10 -12.74 2.90
C ARG A 95 -1.70 -12.01 1.61
N SER A 96 -0.81 -12.64 0.85
CA SER A 96 -0.44 -12.22 -0.51
C SER A 96 -1.55 -12.55 -1.51
N ALA A 97 -1.52 -11.88 -2.67
CA ALA A 97 -2.29 -12.30 -3.83
C ALA A 97 -1.89 -13.73 -4.24
N ASN A 98 -2.86 -14.51 -4.71
CA ASN A 98 -2.64 -15.84 -5.28
C ASN A 98 -1.90 -15.77 -6.63
N GLY A 99 -2.02 -14.65 -7.32
CA GLY A 99 -1.42 -14.42 -8.62
C GLY A 99 -1.77 -13.05 -9.20
N ILE A 100 -1.39 -12.84 -10.45
CA ILE A 100 -1.66 -11.60 -11.19
C ILE A 100 -2.46 -11.95 -12.44
N HIS A 101 -3.69 -11.41 -12.55
CA HIS A 101 -4.56 -11.59 -13.71
C HIS A 101 -4.09 -10.75 -14.90
N TYR A 102 -3.69 -9.50 -14.63
CA TYR A 102 -3.27 -8.56 -15.66
C TYR A 102 -2.31 -7.50 -15.11
N ALA A 103 -1.39 -7.02 -15.97
CA ALA A 103 -0.50 -5.92 -15.65
C ALA A 103 -0.23 -5.06 -16.89
N GLN A 104 -0.52 -3.76 -16.79
CA GLN A 104 -0.17 -2.75 -17.79
C GLN A 104 0.63 -1.62 -17.16
N LEU A 105 1.93 -1.56 -17.51
CA LEU A 105 2.91 -0.69 -16.86
C LEU A 105 3.55 0.35 -17.81
N ASP A 106 3.22 0.32 -19.11
CA ASP A 106 3.78 1.20 -20.14
C ASP A 106 3.57 2.70 -19.86
N ASN A 107 2.35 3.04 -19.42
CA ASN A 107 1.97 4.41 -19.20
C ASN A 107 2.38 4.84 -17.79
N GLN A 108 3.43 5.63 -17.69
CA GLN A 108 3.94 6.11 -16.39
C GLN A 108 2.97 7.07 -15.68
N LEU A 109 1.99 7.64 -16.38
CA LEU A 109 0.95 8.49 -15.78
C LEU A 109 -0.18 7.67 -15.16
N ALA A 110 -0.43 6.45 -15.68
CA ALA A 110 -1.46 5.56 -15.19
C ALA A 110 -1.12 4.10 -15.51
N ARG A 111 -0.93 3.31 -14.46
CA ARG A 111 -0.66 1.87 -14.49
C ARG A 111 -1.83 1.13 -13.85
N LEU A 112 -2.12 -0.04 -14.38
CA LEU A 112 -3.19 -0.90 -13.87
C LEU A 112 -2.66 -2.31 -13.67
N VAL A 113 -2.90 -2.85 -12.49
CA VAL A 113 -2.64 -4.25 -12.17
C VAL A 113 -3.92 -4.86 -11.59
N LEU A 114 -4.28 -6.05 -12.06
CA LEU A 114 -5.37 -6.84 -11.48
C LEU A 114 -4.75 -8.02 -10.73
N LEU A 115 -4.91 -8.03 -9.41
CA LEU A 115 -4.39 -9.07 -8.53
C LEU A 115 -5.49 -10.10 -8.24
N ASP A 116 -5.09 -11.36 -8.22
CA ASP A 116 -5.97 -12.48 -7.88
C ASP A 116 -5.95 -12.74 -6.38
N TYR A 117 -7.10 -12.65 -5.72
CA TYR A 117 -7.29 -13.07 -4.33
C TYR A 117 -8.26 -14.28 -4.22
N GLY A 118 -8.46 -15.02 -5.32
CA GLY A 118 -9.36 -16.16 -5.39
C GLY A 118 -10.80 -15.71 -5.61
N HIS A 119 -11.57 -15.57 -4.53
CA HIS A 119 -13.01 -15.24 -4.63
C HIS A 119 -13.30 -13.79 -5.04
N PHE A 120 -12.30 -12.90 -4.96
CA PHE A 120 -12.41 -11.51 -5.39
C PHE A 120 -11.15 -11.06 -6.12
N THR A 121 -11.30 -9.97 -6.89
CA THR A 121 -10.20 -9.30 -7.60
C THR A 121 -9.88 -7.98 -6.94
N VAL A 122 -8.59 -7.62 -6.93
CA VAL A 122 -8.13 -6.28 -6.53
C VAL A 122 -7.63 -5.53 -7.76
N SER A 123 -8.07 -4.30 -8.00
CA SER A 123 -7.35 -3.36 -8.87
C SER A 123 -6.32 -2.56 -8.07
N LEU A 124 -5.09 -2.55 -8.54
CA LEU A 124 -4.11 -1.54 -8.18
C LEU A 124 -4.02 -0.53 -9.33
N GLU A 125 -4.56 0.65 -9.07
CA GLU A 125 -4.58 1.80 -9.97
C GLU A 125 -3.49 2.77 -9.50
N ALA A 126 -2.37 2.80 -10.23
CA ALA A 126 -1.13 3.43 -9.78
C ALA A 126 -0.65 4.46 -10.80
N GLY A 127 -0.60 5.74 -10.43
CA GLY A 127 -0.31 6.81 -11.37
C GLY A 127 0.45 7.98 -10.73
N ARG A 128 0.63 9.03 -11.53
CA ARG A 128 1.23 10.30 -11.10
C ARG A 128 0.23 11.43 -11.31
N SER A 129 0.17 12.33 -10.35
CA SER A 129 -0.64 13.56 -10.44
C SER A 129 0.13 14.75 -9.89
N ILE A 130 0.03 15.89 -10.57
CA ILE A 130 0.55 17.17 -10.04
C ILE A 130 -0.48 17.86 -9.12
N SER A 131 -1.63 17.23 -8.89
CA SER A 131 -2.66 17.75 -8.00
C SER A 131 -2.12 18.00 -6.60
N ARG A 132 -2.55 19.10 -5.97
CA ARG A 132 -2.26 19.36 -4.56
C ARG A 132 -3.15 18.55 -3.61
N ARG A 133 -4.22 17.96 -4.13
CA ARG A 133 -5.08 17.04 -3.37
C ARG A 133 -4.39 15.68 -3.29
N ARG A 134 -4.42 15.06 -2.11
CA ARG A 134 -4.02 13.65 -1.97
C ARG A 134 -5.08 12.78 -2.64
N ASP A 135 -4.64 11.93 -3.56
CA ASP A 135 -5.49 11.01 -4.29
C ASP A 135 -5.00 9.58 -4.06
N GLU A 136 -5.20 9.13 -2.82
CA GLU A 136 -4.91 7.76 -2.44
C GLU A 136 -5.98 7.24 -1.48
N TYR A 137 -6.59 6.11 -1.85
CA TYR A 137 -7.62 5.48 -1.04
C TYR A 137 -7.76 3.99 -1.39
N TYR A 138 -8.46 3.29 -0.51
CA TYR A 138 -8.80 1.87 -0.65
C TYR A 138 -10.31 1.73 -0.48
N GLU A 139 -10.94 1.00 -1.39
CA GLU A 139 -12.36 0.64 -1.30
C GLU A 139 -12.46 -0.87 -1.33
N ILE A 140 -13.10 -1.45 -0.30
CA ILE A 140 -13.38 -2.87 -0.19
C ILE A 140 -14.89 -3.00 -0.30
N TYR A 141 -15.35 -3.55 -1.43
CA TYR A 141 -16.75 -3.74 -1.72
C TYR A 141 -17.18 -5.12 -1.24
N PHE A 142 -18.32 -5.15 -0.59
CA PHE A 142 -19.00 -6.36 -0.16
C PHE A 142 -20.35 -6.47 -0.86
N GLU A 143 -21.01 -7.61 -0.73
CA GLU A 143 -22.37 -7.82 -1.26
C GLU A 143 -23.38 -6.80 -0.69
N LYS A 144 -23.22 -6.43 0.59
CA LYS A 144 -24.17 -5.63 1.36
C LYS A 144 -23.56 -4.35 1.93
N GLY A 145 -22.45 -3.89 1.37
CA GLY A 145 -21.79 -2.69 1.87
C GLY A 145 -20.42 -2.41 1.27
N MET A 146 -19.72 -1.46 1.87
CA MET A 146 -18.38 -1.05 1.44
C MET A 146 -17.62 -0.44 2.63
N LEU A 147 -16.36 -0.83 2.78
CA LEU A 147 -15.39 -0.17 3.65
C LEU A 147 -14.46 0.69 2.80
N ARG A 148 -14.31 1.97 3.14
CA ARG A 148 -13.41 2.91 2.47
C ARG A 148 -12.40 3.49 3.44
N VAL A 149 -11.15 3.58 2.99
CA VAL A 149 -10.02 4.17 3.71
C VAL A 149 -9.39 5.24 2.84
N ASP A 150 -9.43 6.50 3.25
CA ASP A 150 -8.78 7.61 2.54
C ASP A 150 -7.46 7.96 3.23
N MET A 151 -6.36 7.91 2.47
CA MET A 151 -5.02 8.10 3.03
C MET A 151 -4.67 9.59 3.12
N PRO A 152 -4.02 10.02 4.22
CA PRO A 152 -3.46 11.36 4.31
C PRO A 152 -2.20 11.47 3.46
N PRO A 153 -1.74 12.69 3.11
CA PRO A 153 -0.36 12.87 2.67
C PRO A 153 0.62 12.31 3.71
N ASN A 154 1.65 11.58 3.25
CA ASN A 154 2.52 10.79 4.12
C ASN A 154 3.13 11.60 5.29
N LEU A 155 3.64 12.81 5.01
CA LEU A 155 4.33 13.62 6.00
C LEU A 155 3.43 14.66 6.68
N LEU A 156 2.10 14.61 6.45
CA LEU A 156 1.18 15.46 7.19
C LEU A 156 1.05 14.93 8.63
N ARG A 157 1.51 15.73 9.59
CA ARG A 157 1.47 15.38 11.02
C ARG A 157 0.04 15.42 11.55
N ASN A 158 -0.20 14.60 12.57
CA ASN A 158 -1.44 14.54 13.33
C ASN A 158 -2.68 14.12 12.54
N MET A 159 -2.59 13.82 11.24
CA MET A 159 -3.73 13.41 10.43
C MET A 159 -3.63 11.92 10.08
N PRO A 160 -4.34 11.03 10.81
CA PRO A 160 -4.47 9.63 10.41
C PRO A 160 -5.37 9.48 9.17
N ALA A 161 -5.39 8.28 8.58
CA ALA A 161 -6.39 7.94 7.57
C ALA A 161 -7.82 8.04 8.09
N SER A 162 -8.75 8.45 7.24
CA SER A 162 -10.18 8.42 7.57
C SER A 162 -10.78 7.11 7.10
N VAL A 163 -11.74 6.59 7.88
CA VAL A 163 -12.39 5.30 7.61
C VAL A 163 -13.89 5.50 7.57
N ARG A 164 -14.52 4.98 6.52
CA ARG A 164 -15.96 5.05 6.32
C ARG A 164 -16.51 3.67 6.00
N VAL A 165 -17.63 3.31 6.61
CA VAL A 165 -18.36 2.08 6.33
C VAL A 165 -19.75 2.45 5.85
N TYR A 166 -20.12 1.89 4.70
CA TYR A 166 -21.48 1.93 4.18
C TYR A 166 -22.10 0.55 4.34
N GLU A 167 -23.20 0.47 5.07
CA GLU A 167 -24.00 -0.75 5.27
C GLU A 167 -25.30 -0.60 4.49
N ALA A 168 -25.75 -1.66 3.81
CA ALA A 168 -26.88 -1.59 2.87
C ALA A 168 -27.81 -2.82 2.89
N ASP A 169 -27.80 -3.63 3.96
CA ASP A 169 -28.67 -4.82 4.08
C ASP A 169 -30.09 -4.44 4.58
N LYS A 170 -30.26 -4.32 5.90
CA LYS A 170 -31.56 -3.99 6.52
C LYS A 170 -31.80 -2.48 6.62
N GLU A 171 -30.75 -1.73 6.86
CA GLU A 171 -30.75 -0.26 6.93
C GLU A 171 -29.57 0.27 6.12
N HIS A 172 -29.74 1.47 5.56
CA HIS A 172 -28.67 2.18 4.86
C HIS A 172 -27.97 3.13 5.82
N VAL A 173 -26.79 2.73 6.30
CA VAL A 173 -26.04 3.48 7.32
C VAL A 173 -24.68 3.86 6.76
N LEU A 174 -24.31 5.13 6.93
CA LEU A 174 -22.95 5.61 6.68
C LEU A 174 -22.31 5.94 8.04
N SER A 175 -21.30 5.17 8.41
CA SER A 175 -20.52 5.36 9.63
C SER A 175 -19.16 5.95 9.28
N GLU A 176 -18.76 7.03 9.96
CA GLU A 176 -17.41 7.60 9.84
C GLU A 176 -16.64 7.39 11.15
N TYR A 177 -15.43 6.87 11.05
CA TYR A 177 -14.56 6.61 12.19
C TYR A 177 -13.41 7.62 12.19
N ILE A 178 -13.49 8.58 13.11
CA ILE A 178 -12.48 9.61 13.30
C ILE A 178 -11.55 9.12 14.42
N CYS A 179 -10.29 8.88 14.06
CA CYS A 179 -9.26 8.50 15.04
C CYS A 179 -8.64 9.74 15.70
N ASP A 180 -8.05 9.55 16.87
CA ASP A 180 -7.27 10.60 17.53
C ASP A 180 -6.11 11.10 16.65
N TRP A 181 -5.74 12.36 16.87
CA TRP A 181 -4.60 12.99 16.22
C TRP A 181 -3.34 12.15 16.43
N SER A 182 -2.75 11.68 15.33
CA SER A 182 -1.55 10.87 15.39
C SER A 182 -0.73 10.99 14.12
N TRP A 183 0.52 10.54 14.19
CA TRP A 183 1.41 10.53 13.04
C TRP A 183 2.05 9.15 12.86
N ALA A 184 1.83 8.54 11.70
CA ALA A 184 2.24 7.18 11.41
C ALA A 184 3.76 6.95 11.55
N PHE A 185 4.58 7.97 11.24
CA PHE A 185 6.03 7.89 11.40
C PHE A 185 6.46 7.88 12.86
N GLN A 186 5.86 8.74 13.70
CA GLN A 186 6.10 8.73 15.14
C GLN A 186 5.69 7.38 15.75
N ARG A 187 4.48 6.91 15.43
CA ARG A 187 3.97 5.62 15.91
C ARG A 187 4.84 4.44 15.47
N GLN A 188 5.37 4.48 14.25
CA GLN A 188 6.32 3.46 13.78
C GLN A 188 7.61 3.46 14.61
N ALA A 189 8.16 4.63 14.94
CA ALA A 189 9.38 4.73 15.76
C ALA A 189 9.13 4.23 17.20
N GLU A 190 8.02 4.62 17.80
CA GLU A 190 7.60 4.15 19.13
C GLU A 190 7.39 2.62 19.14
N SER A 191 6.70 2.08 18.13
CA SER A 191 6.50 0.64 17.96
C SER A 191 7.82 -0.09 17.84
N PHE A 192 8.76 0.41 17.02
CA PHE A 192 10.06 -0.22 16.86
C PHE A 192 10.83 -0.33 18.19
N ILE A 193 10.85 0.75 18.99
CA ILE A 193 11.49 0.74 20.31
C ILE A 193 10.81 -0.28 21.23
N SER A 194 9.47 -0.29 21.24
CA SER A 194 8.68 -1.24 22.03
C SER A 194 8.97 -2.70 21.62
N ASP A 195 8.96 -3.01 20.32
CA ASP A 195 9.20 -4.35 19.78
C ASP A 195 10.59 -4.87 20.19
N VAL A 196 11.61 -4.01 20.14
CA VAL A 196 12.98 -4.36 20.57
C VAL A 196 13.06 -4.64 22.06
N ILE A 197 12.48 -3.78 22.91
CA ILE A 197 12.49 -3.94 24.37
C ILE A 197 11.75 -5.21 24.78
N THR A 198 10.58 -5.44 24.18
CA THR A 198 9.67 -6.56 24.53
C THR A 198 9.98 -7.85 23.79
N ARG A 199 10.89 -7.81 22.81
CA ARG A 199 11.26 -8.94 21.92
C ARG A 199 10.05 -9.51 21.17
N GLN A 200 9.16 -8.64 20.72
CA GLN A 200 7.99 -9.01 19.92
C GLN A 200 8.29 -8.85 18.44
N GLU A 201 7.56 -9.61 17.61
CA GLU A 201 7.64 -9.42 16.16
C GLU A 201 6.94 -8.13 15.75
N SER A 202 7.57 -7.37 14.87
CA SER A 202 6.99 -6.14 14.35
C SER A 202 5.88 -6.43 13.36
N ILE A 203 4.80 -5.64 13.40
CA ILE A 203 3.72 -5.67 12.40
C ILE A 203 4.16 -5.28 10.99
N ALA A 204 5.41 -4.84 10.82
CA ALA A 204 6.05 -4.49 9.56
C ALA A 204 7.42 -5.18 9.44
N SER A 205 7.43 -6.52 9.53
CA SER A 205 8.65 -7.32 9.55
C SER A 205 9.39 -7.34 8.20
N ALA A 206 10.67 -7.75 8.22
CA ALA A 206 11.45 -7.94 6.98
C ALA A 206 10.87 -9.06 6.10
N THR A 207 10.25 -10.08 6.71
CA THR A 207 9.52 -11.13 6.01
C THR A 207 8.38 -10.54 5.19
N ASP A 208 7.62 -9.60 5.76
CA ASP A 208 6.59 -8.90 5.01
C ASP A 208 7.15 -8.13 3.83
N ALA A 209 8.25 -7.39 4.01
CA ALA A 209 8.88 -6.66 2.91
C ALA A 209 9.33 -7.60 1.77
N LEU A 210 9.85 -8.78 2.10
CA LEU A 210 10.27 -9.77 1.11
C LEU A 210 9.08 -10.29 0.27
N GLU A 211 7.97 -10.61 0.91
CA GLU A 211 6.76 -11.06 0.20
C GLU A 211 6.14 -9.95 -0.66
N ASP A 212 6.22 -8.69 -0.23
CA ASP A 212 5.81 -7.53 -1.04
C ASP A 212 6.67 -7.43 -2.31
N MET A 213 7.99 -7.59 -2.17
CA MET A 213 8.92 -7.60 -3.30
C MET A 213 8.64 -8.75 -4.26
N ARG A 214 8.32 -9.94 -3.77
CA ARG A 214 7.95 -11.09 -4.63
C ARG A 214 6.70 -10.80 -5.45
N THR A 215 5.68 -10.19 -4.83
CA THR A 215 4.45 -9.80 -5.54
C THR A 215 4.78 -8.78 -6.64
N ILE A 216 5.62 -7.78 -6.35
CA ILE A 216 6.05 -6.78 -7.33
C ILE A 216 6.84 -7.45 -8.48
N ASP A 217 7.78 -8.33 -8.16
CA ASP A 217 8.51 -9.13 -9.15
C ASP A 217 7.56 -9.86 -10.10
N ASP A 218 6.51 -10.50 -9.56
CA ASP A 218 5.56 -11.27 -10.36
C ASP A 218 4.68 -10.40 -11.26
N ILE A 219 4.30 -9.19 -10.80
CA ILE A 219 3.65 -8.18 -11.63
C ILE A 219 4.52 -7.83 -12.84
N TRP A 220 5.81 -7.55 -12.60
CA TRP A 220 6.74 -7.16 -13.65
C TRP A 220 7.04 -8.30 -14.62
N LYS A 221 7.24 -9.53 -14.12
CA LYS A 221 7.42 -10.72 -14.96
C LYS A 221 6.21 -10.96 -15.86
N LEU A 222 4.99 -10.84 -15.34
CA LEU A 222 3.77 -10.95 -16.14
C LEU A 222 3.72 -9.88 -17.22
N TYR A 223 3.94 -8.62 -16.86
CA TYR A 223 3.94 -7.50 -17.81
C TYR A 223 4.94 -7.73 -18.96
N LEU A 224 6.18 -8.16 -18.64
CA LEU A 224 7.19 -8.45 -19.65
C LEU A 224 6.79 -9.62 -20.56
N ARG A 225 6.17 -10.66 -20.01
CA ARG A 225 5.63 -11.80 -20.78
C ARG A 225 4.56 -11.33 -21.76
N LEU A 226 3.58 -10.55 -21.29
CA LEU A 226 2.50 -10.01 -22.12
C LEU A 226 3.03 -9.11 -23.25
N LYS A 227 4.11 -8.36 -23.00
CA LYS A 227 4.77 -7.53 -24.01
C LYS A 227 5.45 -8.33 -25.11
N LYS A 228 6.11 -9.45 -24.77
CA LYS A 228 6.77 -10.31 -25.76
C LYS A 228 5.79 -10.91 -26.77
N HIS A 229 4.54 -11.15 -26.37
CA HIS A 229 3.50 -11.69 -27.26
C HIS A 229 2.79 -10.63 -28.13
N LYS A 230 3.11 -9.34 -27.96
CA LYS A 230 2.57 -8.24 -28.78
C LYS A 230 3.55 -7.73 -29.84
N LEU A 231 4.75 -8.30 -29.90
CA LEU A 231 5.79 -8.05 -30.91
C LEU A 231 5.89 -9.27 -31.82
#